data_AF-A0A2E0XWX3-F1
#
_entry.id   AF-A0A2E0XWX3-F1
#
_cell.length_a   1.000
_cell.length_b   1.000
_cell.length_c   1.000
_cell.angle_alpha   90.00
_cell.angle_beta   90.00
_cell.angle_gamma   90.00
#
_symmetry.space_group_name_H-M   'P 1'
#
loop_
_entity.id
_entity.type
_entity.pdbx_description
1 polymer ?
#
loop_
_entity_poly.entity_id
_entity_poly.type
_entity_poly.pdbx_seq_one_letter_code
_entity_poly.pdbx_strand_id
1 'polypeptide(L)' 'AEQRDPKGLYKKARAGEIKGFTGIDDPYEAPENAEIVLPTHELSVEESVLRLLEALEQRGLLTS' A
#
# COMPACT_ATOMS: atom_id res chain seq x y z
N ALA A 1 8.68 2.57 -0.24
CA ALA A 1 7.95 3.56 0.57
C ALA A 1 8.87 4.65 1.10
N GLU A 2 9.96 4.29 1.78
CA GLU A 2 10.94 5.23 2.36
C GLU A 2 11.53 6.22 1.34
N GLN A 3 11.81 5.81 0.10
CA GLN A 3 12.33 6.71 -0.95
C GLN A 3 11.36 7.83 -1.35
N ARG A 4 10.05 7.65 -1.21
CA ARG A 4 9.07 8.67 -1.62
C ARG A 4 8.87 9.73 -0.53
N ASP A 5 9.21 9.43 0.74
CA ASP A 5 8.85 10.09 2.01
C ASP A 5 8.50 11.59 1.92
N PRO A 6 7.29 11.94 1.42
CA PRO A 6 6.96 13.33 1.11
C PRO A 6 6.65 14.12 2.40
N LYS A 7 6.43 13.41 3.51
CA LYS A 7 6.11 13.96 4.83
C LYS A 7 7.31 13.89 5.81
N GLY A 8 8.45 13.34 5.39
CA GLY A 8 9.64 13.19 6.24
C GLY A 8 9.45 12.24 7.44
N LEU A 9 8.43 11.38 7.41
CA LEU A 9 8.05 10.55 8.54
C LEU A 9 9.03 9.39 8.73
N TYR A 10 9.53 8.80 7.64
CA TYR A 10 10.55 7.75 7.72
C TYR A 10 11.84 8.31 8.29
N LYS A 11 12.24 9.52 7.87
CA LYS A 11 13.44 10.18 8.40
C LYS A 11 13.37 10.41 9.92
N LYS A 12 12.21 10.86 10.43
CA LYS A 12 11.99 11.08 11.87
C LYS A 12 11.96 9.77 12.66
N ALA A 13 11.33 8.74 12.12
CA ALA A 13 11.32 7.41 12.72
C ALA A 13 12.74 6.81 12.79
N ARG A 14 13.55 6.94 11.73
CA ARG A 14 14.98 6.54 11.75
C ARG A 14 15.80 7.30 12.79
N ALA A 15 15.46 8.56 13.04
CA ALA A 15 16.09 9.38 14.08
C ALA A 15 15.62 9.04 15.51
N GLY A 16 14.66 8.11 15.66
CA GLY A 16 14.10 7.71 16.96
C GLY A 16 13.09 8.71 17.55
N GLU A 17 12.66 9.70 16.76
CA GLU A 17 11.67 10.70 17.18
C GLU A 17 10.24 10.15 17.17
N ILE A 18 9.99 9.11 16.37
CA ILE A 18 8.72 8.39 16.29
C ILE A 18 9.00 6.92 16.62
N LYS A 19 8.25 6.38 17.59
CA LYS A 19 8.29 4.97 18.00
C LYS A 19 7.05 4.25 17.47
N GLY A 20 7.16 2.93 17.26
CA GLY A 20 6.09 2.09 16.72
C GLY A 20 5.79 2.40 15.24
N PHE A 21 6.80 2.76 14.46
CA PHE A 21 6.66 3.09 13.05
C PHE A 21 6.76 1.82 12.19
N THR A 22 5.65 1.47 11.54
CA THR A 22 5.58 0.29 10.68
C THR A 22 6.54 0.38 9.49
N GLY A 23 7.34 -0.67 9.30
CA GLY A 23 8.41 -0.72 8.30
C GLY A 23 9.77 -0.21 8.79
N ILE A 24 9.90 0.23 10.05
CA ILE A 24 11.19 0.53 10.70
C ILE A 24 11.35 -0.31 11.97
N ASP A 25 10.59 0.01 13.01
CA ASP A 25 10.66 -0.60 14.33
C ASP A 25 9.50 -1.55 14.62
N ASP A 26 8.36 -1.36 13.97
CA ASP A 26 7.28 -2.35 13.92
C ASP A 26 7.21 -3.05 12.55
N PRO A 27 7.05 -4.39 12.50
CA PRO A 27 6.91 -5.10 11.23
C PRO A 27 5.57 -4.78 10.57
N TYR A 28 5.55 -4.76 9.24
CA TYR A 28 4.31 -4.82 8.48
C TYR A 28 3.91 -6.27 8.27
N GLU A 29 2.71 -6.64 8.71
CA GLU A 29 2.12 -7.95 8.47
C GLU A 29 1.20 -7.87 7.26
N ALA A 30 1.63 -8.43 6.13
CA ALA A 30 0.80 -8.50 4.94
C ALA A 30 -0.43 -9.38 5.20
N PRO A 31 -1.62 -9.06 4.64
CA PRO A 31 -2.80 -9.89 4.81
C PRO A 31 -2.57 -11.29 4.23
N GLU A 32 -2.90 -12.34 5.00
CA GLU A 32 -2.75 -13.73 4.54
C GLU A 32 -3.70 -14.07 3.38
N ASN A 33 -4.91 -13.49 3.40
CA ASN A 33 -5.97 -13.76 2.43
C ASN A 33 -6.51 -12.44 1.85
N ALA A 34 -5.66 -11.71 1.14
CA ALA A 34 -6.11 -10.50 0.44
C ALA A 34 -7.04 -10.85 -0.73
N GLU A 35 -8.18 -10.17 -0.84
CA GLU A 35 -9.04 -10.29 -2.01
C GLU A 35 -8.34 -9.77 -3.27
N ILE A 36 -7.55 -8.71 -3.14
CA ILE A 36 -6.74 -8.18 -4.25
C ILE A 36 -5.42 -7.64 -3.73
N VAL A 37 -4.35 -7.88 -4.50
CA VAL A 37 -3.02 -7.30 -4.26
C VAL A 37 -2.67 -6.39 -5.43
N LEU A 38 -2.44 -5.11 -5.15
CA LEU A 38 -2.05 -4.11 -6.15
C LEU A 38 -0.57 -3.71 -5.94
N PRO A 39 0.36 -4.14 -6.81
CA PRO A 39 1.77 -3.75 -6.71
C PRO A 39 1.98 -2.30 -7.18
N THR A 40 1.63 -1.33 -6.33
CA THR A 40 1.68 0.13 -6.61
C THR A 40 3.09 0.71 -6.83
N HIS A 41 4.12 -0.13 -6.75
CA HIS A 41 5.49 0.22 -7.12
C HIS A 41 5.82 -0.11 -8.58
N GLU A 42 5.02 -0.96 -9.22
CA GLU A 42 5.14 -1.37 -10.63
C GLU A 42 4.05 -0.72 -11.49
N LEU A 43 2.92 -0.35 -10.88
CA LEU A 43 1.76 0.22 -11.57
C LEU A 43 1.68 1.73 -11.37
N SER A 44 1.24 2.43 -12.41
CA SER A 44 0.68 3.77 -12.29
C SER A 44 -0.62 3.76 -11.47
N VAL A 45 -1.11 4.95 -11.12
CA VAL A 45 -2.38 5.10 -10.41
C VAL A 45 -3.52 4.62 -11.30
N GLU A 46 -3.53 5.03 -12.56
CA GLU A 46 -4.53 4.66 -13.56
C GLU A 46 -4.59 3.14 -13.75
N GLU A 47 -3.45 2.48 -13.92
CA GLU A 47 -3.39 1.01 -14.05
C GLU A 47 -3.86 0.30 -12.78
N SER A 48 -3.53 0.83 -11.60
CA SER A 48 -3.98 0.28 -10.32
C SER A 48 -5.50 0.38 -10.18
N VAL A 49 -6.09 1.50 -10.60
CA VAL A 49 -7.55 1.72 -10.58
C VAL A 49 -8.25 0.78 -11.56
N LEU A 50 -7.73 0.62 -12.77
CA LEU A 50 -8.30 -0.31 -13.75
C LEU A 50 -8.32 -1.75 -13.24
N ARG A 51 -7.20 -2.23 -12.67
CA ARG A 51 -7.15 -3.57 -12.04
C ARG A 51 -8.14 -3.73 -10.90
N LEU A 52 -8.32 -2.67 -10.09
CA LEU A 52 -9.29 -2.71 -8.99
C LEU A 52 -10.72 -2.85 -9.51
N LEU A 53 -11.10 -2.06 -10.52
CA LEU A 53 -12.45 -2.10 -11.10
C LEU A 53 -12.75 -3.47 -11.70
N GLU A 54 -11.84 -4.03 -12.51
CA GLU A 54 -11.99 -5.37 -13.07
C GLU A 54 -12.17 -6.43 -11.99
N ALA A 55 -11.38 -6.35 -10.92
CA ALA A 55 -11.45 -7.28 -9.80
C ALA A 55 -12.77 -7.17 -9.01
N LEU A 56 -13.41 -6.01 -8.98
CA LEU A 56 -14.72 -5.81 -8.36
C LEU A 56 -15.85 -6.35 -9.27
N GLU A 57 -15.76 -6.11 -10.58
CA GLU A 57 -16.72 -6.65 -11.56
C GLU A 57 -16.71 -8.18 -11.60
N GLN A 58 -15.52 -8.80 -11.64
CA GLN A 58 -15.38 -10.27 -11.63
C GLN A 58 -15.99 -10.92 -10.38
N ARG A 59 -16.06 -10.17 -9.28
CA ARG A 59 -16.68 -10.62 -8.01
C ARG A 59 -18.16 -10.30 -7.93
N GLY A 60 -18.73 -9.65 -8.94
CA GLY A 60 -20.12 -9.19 -8.93
C GLY A 60 -20.38 -8.08 -7.91
N LEU A 61 -19.33 -7.39 -7.44
CA LEU A 61 -19.43 -6.28 -6.48
C LEU A 61 -19.63 -4.93 -7.17
N LEU A 62 -19.36 -4.87 -8.47
CA LEU A 62 -19.72 -3.77 -9.35
C LEU A 62 -20.55 -4.32 -10.51
N THR A 63 -21.54 -3.55 -10.94
CA THR A 63 -22.30 -3.80 -12.16
C THR A 63 -22.08 -2.62 -13.09
N SER A 64 -21.71 -2.88 -14.35
CA SER A 64 -21.58 -1.84 -15.37
C SER A 64 -22.93 -1.20 -15.71
#